data_AF-A0A359M1E7-F1
#
_entry.id   AF-A0A359M1E7-F1
#
_cell.length_a   1.000
_cell.length_b   1.000
_cell.length_c   1.000
_cell.angle_alpha   90.00
_cell.angle_beta   90.00
_cell.angle_gamma   90.00
#
_symmetry.space_group_name_H-M   'P 1'
#
loop_
_entity.id
_entity.type
_entity.pdbx_description
1 polymer ?
#
loop_
_entity_poly.entity_id
_entity_poly.type
_entity_poly.pdbx_seq_one_letter_code
_entity_poly.pdbx_strand_id
1 'polypeptide(L)'
;TNEINRLLATGMLLKRAQRGQLALVDAVKHLAPVTSADDEAARLVGNAKKLVLFALGLGYRRFRDRLEKEQEVVAGITDLAMSTFAAESVWLRVRKLGARAGIAQEMAEVFLRDAMRRSEAIARDIVGVCSAGDEMDADLALLAQFTEFRPMNAVAARRRIAARLLDGGRYIF
;
A
#
# COMPACT_ATOMS: atom_id res chain seq x y z
N THR A 1 -22.85 -1.20 -3.17
CA THR A 1 -22.01 -2.41 -3.35
C THR A 1 -20.56 -2.06 -3.04
N ASN A 2 -19.65 -3.04 -3.00
CA ASN A 2 -18.23 -2.76 -2.71
C ASN A 2 -17.59 -1.85 -3.78
N GLU A 3 -18.05 -1.93 -5.02
CA GLU A 3 -17.62 -1.10 -6.15
C GLU A 3 -17.97 0.38 -5.91
N ILE A 4 -19.20 0.67 -5.46
CA ILE A 4 -19.62 2.06 -5.14
C ILE A 4 -18.76 2.62 -4.00
N ASN A 5 -18.49 1.83 -2.96
CA ASN A 5 -17.63 2.26 -1.84
C ASN A 5 -16.20 2.57 -2.31
N ARG A 6 -15.66 1.77 -3.25
CA ARG A 6 -14.33 2.01 -3.81
C ARG A 6 -14.28 3.33 -4.57
N LEU A 7 -15.21 3.56 -5.49
CA LEU A 7 -15.29 4.79 -6.28
C LEU A 7 -15.42 6.04 -5.40
N LEU A 8 -16.25 5.97 -4.35
CA LEU A 8 -16.45 7.08 -3.42
C LEU A 8 -15.19 7.43 -2.61
N ALA A 9 -14.41 6.44 -2.18
CA ALA A 9 -13.23 6.67 -1.35
C ALA A 9 -12.18 7.52 -2.08
N THR A 10 -11.84 7.16 -3.32
CA THR A 10 -10.85 7.91 -4.12
C THR A 10 -11.42 9.24 -4.63
N GLY A 11 -12.71 9.29 -5.00
CA GLY A 11 -13.37 10.55 -5.33
C GLY A 11 -13.35 11.58 -4.18
N MET A 12 -13.49 11.12 -2.92
CA MET A 12 -13.34 12.01 -1.76
C MET A 12 -11.91 12.54 -1.58
N LEU A 13 -10.89 11.72 -1.82
CA LEU A 13 -9.49 12.16 -1.74
C LEU A 13 -9.18 13.23 -2.79
N LEU A 14 -9.59 13.01 -4.04
CA LEU A 14 -9.43 13.96 -5.13
C LEU A 14 -10.15 15.29 -4.85
N LYS A 15 -11.41 15.24 -4.41
CA LYS A 15 -12.19 16.44 -4.05
C LYS A 15 -11.55 17.23 -2.91
N ARG A 16 -11.01 16.55 -1.89
CA ARG A 16 -10.30 17.23 -0.79
C ARG A 16 -9.01 17.89 -1.26
N ALA A 17 -8.29 17.27 -2.19
CA ALA A 17 -7.10 17.88 -2.79
C ALA A 17 -7.43 19.11 -3.64
N GLN A 18 -8.47 19.05 -4.48
CA GLN A 18 -8.94 20.19 -5.28
C GLN A 18 -9.38 21.37 -4.40
N ARG A 19 -9.95 21.09 -3.22
CA ARG A 19 -10.32 22.11 -2.22
C ARG A 19 -9.14 22.62 -1.39
N GLY A 20 -7.91 22.18 -1.67
CA GLY A 20 -6.70 22.56 -0.91
C GLY A 20 -6.64 21.97 0.51
N GLN A 21 -7.53 21.03 0.86
CA GLN A 21 -7.55 20.40 2.19
C GLN A 21 -6.48 19.31 2.33
N LEU A 22 -5.98 18.80 1.20
CA LEU A 22 -4.88 17.85 1.13
C LEU A 22 -3.85 18.32 0.11
N ALA A 23 -2.60 18.47 0.53
CA ALA A 23 -1.48 18.88 -0.33
C ALA A 23 -0.97 17.72 -1.22
N LEU A 24 -1.88 17.04 -1.94
CA LEU A 24 -1.52 15.85 -2.74
C LEU A 24 -0.62 16.21 -3.92
N VAL A 25 -0.84 17.37 -4.56
CA VAL A 25 -0.03 17.81 -5.71
C VAL A 25 1.43 17.99 -5.31
N ASP A 26 1.70 18.61 -4.17
CA ASP A 26 3.07 18.81 -3.69
C ASP A 26 3.68 17.50 -3.18
N ALA A 27 2.88 16.64 -2.56
CA ALA A 27 3.33 15.30 -2.14
C ALA A 27 3.76 14.43 -3.33
N VAL A 28 3.08 14.54 -4.49
CA VAL A 28 3.43 13.82 -5.71
C VAL A 28 4.73 14.34 -6.34
N LYS A 29 5.04 15.63 -6.22
CA LYS A 29 6.29 16.21 -6.77
C LYS A 29 7.55 15.74 -6.04
N HIS A 30 7.45 15.42 -4.76
CA HIS A 30 8.59 15.06 -3.91
C HIS A 30 8.64 13.56 -3.55
N LEU A 31 8.23 12.73 -4.50
CA LEU A 31 8.06 11.30 -4.28
C LEU A 31 9.38 10.55 -4.44
N ALA A 32 10.09 10.36 -3.33
CA ALA A 32 11.32 9.57 -3.26
C ALA A 32 11.10 8.32 -2.40
N PRO A 33 11.64 7.13 -2.72
CA PRO A 33 11.49 5.92 -1.88
C PRO A 33 12.01 6.09 -0.45
N VAL A 34 11.45 5.38 0.52
CA VAL A 34 12.07 5.20 1.84
C VAL A 34 13.14 4.11 1.71
N THR A 35 14.41 4.51 1.72
CA THR A 35 15.55 3.60 1.56
C THR A 35 16.10 3.09 2.90
N SER A 36 15.96 3.86 3.97
CA SER A 36 16.37 3.46 5.32
C SER A 36 15.31 3.83 6.36
N ALA A 37 15.04 2.88 7.25
CA ALA A 37 14.29 3.08 8.49
C ALA A 37 14.83 2.08 9.52
N ASP A 38 14.76 2.42 10.80
CA ASP A 38 15.20 1.54 11.89
C ASP A 38 14.38 0.24 11.98
N ASP A 39 13.16 0.27 11.42
CA ASP A 39 12.21 -0.84 11.38
C ASP A 39 11.77 -1.09 9.93
N GLU A 40 11.99 -2.31 9.43
CA GLU A 40 11.57 -2.73 8.10
C GLU A 40 10.06 -2.59 7.89
N ALA A 41 9.25 -2.80 8.94
CA ALA A 41 7.81 -2.59 8.87
C ALA A 41 7.47 -1.11 8.65
N ALA A 42 8.20 -0.19 9.31
CA ALA A 42 8.06 1.24 9.09
C ALA A 42 8.43 1.64 7.66
N ARG A 43 9.51 1.06 7.12
CA ARG A 43 9.92 1.28 5.72
C ARG A 43 8.84 0.83 4.74
N LEU A 44 8.31 -0.39 4.93
CA LEU A 44 7.24 -0.95 4.10
C LEU A 44 5.98 -0.09 4.14
N VAL A 45 5.53 0.33 5.33
CA VAL A 45 4.35 1.21 5.47
C VAL A 45 4.60 2.56 4.81
N GLY A 46 5.79 3.14 4.99
CA GLY A 46 6.18 4.40 4.36
C GLY A 46 6.16 4.31 2.83
N ASN A 47 6.69 3.22 2.27
CA ASN A 47 6.65 2.97 0.83
C ASN A 47 5.25 2.67 0.31
N ALA A 48 4.40 1.97 1.06
CA ALA A 48 3.01 1.74 0.68
C ALA A 48 2.24 3.07 0.51
N LYS A 49 2.46 4.03 1.41
CA LYS A 49 1.88 5.39 1.28
C LYS A 49 2.39 6.12 0.04
N LYS A 50 3.69 6.03 -0.23
CA LYS A 50 4.29 6.62 -1.44
C LYS A 50 3.74 5.96 -2.70
N LEU A 51 3.50 4.65 -2.67
CA LEU A 51 2.90 3.90 -3.77
C LEU A 51 1.47 4.37 -4.10
N VAL A 52 0.66 4.68 -3.09
CA VAL A 52 -0.67 5.30 -3.30
C VAL A 52 -0.55 6.65 -3.99
N LEU A 53 0.36 7.51 -3.51
CA LEU A 53 0.60 8.82 -4.12
C LEU A 53 1.13 8.70 -5.56
N PHE A 54 2.00 7.72 -5.80
CA PHE A 54 2.55 7.43 -7.12
C PHE A 54 1.43 7.05 -8.10
N ALA A 55 0.60 6.07 -7.74
CA ALA A 55 -0.53 5.65 -8.56
C ALA A 55 -1.53 6.80 -8.83
N LEU A 56 -1.79 7.64 -7.82
CA LEU A 56 -2.61 8.83 -7.98
C LEU A 56 -1.98 9.84 -8.96
N GLY A 57 -0.67 10.05 -8.85
CA GLY A 57 0.10 10.91 -9.75
C GLY A 57 0.04 10.43 -11.20
N LEU A 58 0.19 9.13 -11.44
CA LEU A 58 0.05 8.52 -12.77
C LEU A 58 -1.35 8.74 -13.35
N GLY A 59 -2.39 8.38 -12.57
CA GLY A 59 -3.78 8.53 -13.00
C GLY A 59 -4.12 9.99 -13.34
N TYR A 60 -3.70 10.94 -12.51
CA TYR A 60 -3.93 12.36 -12.79
C TYR A 60 -3.13 12.85 -14.00
N ARG A 61 -1.86 12.44 -14.14
CA ARG A 61 -1.01 12.81 -15.28
C ARG A 61 -1.64 12.38 -16.61
N ARG A 62 -2.20 11.16 -16.67
CA ARG A 62 -2.82 10.58 -17.87
C ARG A 62 -4.24 11.10 -18.15
N PHE A 63 -5.12 11.09 -17.15
CA PHE A 63 -6.56 11.30 -17.34
C PHE A 63 -7.07 12.67 -16.91
N ARG A 64 -6.30 13.39 -16.07
CA ARG A 64 -6.64 14.72 -15.55
C ARG A 64 -8.05 14.71 -14.92
N ASP A 65 -8.90 15.66 -15.28
CA ASP A 65 -10.27 15.79 -14.80
C ASP A 65 -11.17 14.60 -15.16
N ARG A 66 -10.73 13.72 -16.07
CA ARG A 66 -11.46 12.50 -16.44
C ARG A 66 -11.11 11.29 -15.58
N LEU A 67 -10.14 11.39 -14.66
CA LEU A 67 -9.72 10.27 -13.82
C LEU A 67 -10.89 9.60 -13.08
N GLU A 68 -11.86 10.38 -12.59
CA GLU A 68 -13.04 9.84 -11.89
C GLU A 68 -13.90 8.90 -12.78
N LYS A 69 -13.76 8.97 -14.11
CA LYS A 69 -14.48 8.11 -15.06
C LYS A 69 -13.75 6.78 -15.33
N GLU A 70 -12.45 6.68 -15.02
CA GLU A 70 -11.64 5.48 -15.22
C GLU A 70 -11.77 4.58 -13.99
N GLN A 71 -12.86 3.81 -13.94
CA GLN A 71 -13.26 3.07 -12.74
C GLN A 71 -12.22 2.05 -12.28
N GLU A 72 -11.51 1.42 -13.21
CA GLU A 72 -10.47 0.42 -12.94
C GLU A 72 -9.25 1.06 -12.27
N VAL A 73 -8.81 2.23 -12.77
CA VAL A 73 -7.70 2.99 -12.17
C VAL A 73 -8.09 3.51 -10.80
N VAL A 74 -9.29 4.06 -10.66
CA VAL A 74 -9.83 4.57 -9.39
C VAL A 74 -10.00 3.43 -8.38
N ALA A 75 -10.50 2.27 -8.79
CA ALA A 75 -10.61 1.09 -7.94
C ALA A 75 -9.23 0.60 -7.51
N GLY A 76 -8.25 0.54 -8.42
CA GLY A 76 -6.86 0.18 -8.10
C GLY A 76 -6.23 1.12 -7.08
N ILE A 77 -6.33 2.44 -7.27
CA ILE A 77 -5.86 3.44 -6.30
C ILE A 77 -6.53 3.24 -4.94
N THR A 78 -7.83 2.94 -4.94
CA THR A 78 -8.56 2.68 -3.70
C THR A 78 -8.08 1.41 -3.00
N ASP A 79 -7.89 0.32 -3.72
CA ASP A 79 -7.41 -0.94 -3.16
C ASP A 79 -5.98 -0.77 -2.60
N LEU A 80 -5.13 0.04 -3.25
CA LEU A 80 -3.82 0.45 -2.70
C LEU A 80 -3.96 1.23 -1.40
N ALA A 81 -4.89 2.19 -1.33
CA ALA A 81 -5.14 2.99 -0.13
C ALA A 81 -5.68 2.13 1.02
N MET A 82 -6.59 1.19 0.74
CA MET A 82 -7.13 0.25 1.73
C MET A 82 -6.05 -0.71 2.24
N SER A 83 -5.23 -1.26 1.34
CA SER A 83 -4.08 -2.11 1.70
C SER A 83 -3.10 -1.35 2.60
N THR A 84 -2.79 -0.09 2.26
CA THR A 84 -1.91 0.78 3.05
C THR A 84 -2.50 1.10 4.42
N PHE A 85 -3.80 1.40 4.50
CA PHE A 85 -4.49 1.66 5.76
C PHE A 85 -4.45 0.43 6.69
N ALA A 86 -4.69 -0.77 6.15
CA ALA A 86 -4.60 -2.01 6.91
C ALA A 86 -3.16 -2.29 7.38
N ALA A 87 -2.18 -2.12 6.50
CA ALA A 87 -0.76 -2.29 6.79
C ALA A 87 -0.30 -1.37 7.93
N GLU A 88 -0.63 -0.09 7.85
CA GLU A 88 -0.31 0.88 8.90
C GLU A 88 -1.02 0.54 10.22
N SER A 89 -2.31 0.18 10.17
CA SER A 89 -3.08 -0.15 11.37
C SER A 89 -2.50 -1.35 12.11
N VAL A 90 -2.14 -2.41 11.38
CA VAL A 90 -1.51 -3.62 11.94
C VAL A 90 -0.15 -3.29 12.55
N TRP A 91 0.69 -2.54 11.83
CA TRP A 91 2.01 -2.12 12.32
C TRP A 91 1.92 -1.27 13.60
N LEU A 92 1.06 -0.24 13.60
CA LEU A 92 0.86 0.63 14.77
C LEU A 92 0.28 -0.14 15.96
N ARG A 93 -0.63 -1.10 15.72
CA ARG A 93 -1.18 -1.96 16.78
C ARG A 93 -0.09 -2.81 17.42
N VAL A 94 0.78 -3.43 16.62
CA VAL A 94 1.89 -4.25 17.13
C VAL A 94 2.90 -3.39 17.88
N ARG A 95 3.25 -2.20 17.37
CA ARG A 95 4.11 -1.24 18.09
C ARG A 95 3.53 -0.84 19.44
N LYS A 96 2.21 -0.64 19.51
CA LYS A 96 1.51 -0.32 20.77
C LYS A 96 1.56 -1.47 21.78
N LEU A 97 1.61 -2.73 21.33
CA LEU A 97 1.76 -3.90 22.21
C LEU A 97 3.18 -4.03 22.76
N GLY A 98 4.20 -3.54 22.03
CA GLY A 98 5.60 -3.59 22.46
C GLY A 98 6.04 -5.03 22.79
N ALA A 99 6.65 -5.22 23.95
CA ALA A 99 7.09 -6.55 24.42
C ALA A 99 5.95 -7.58 24.54
N ARG A 100 4.68 -7.15 24.59
CA ARG A 100 3.50 -8.04 24.65
C ARG A 100 3.04 -8.52 23.27
N ALA A 101 3.64 -8.05 22.18
CA ALA A 101 3.22 -8.42 20.83
C ALA A 101 3.33 -9.94 20.59
N GLY A 102 4.40 -10.59 21.07
CA GLY A 102 4.61 -12.02 20.90
C GLY A 102 4.43 -12.44 19.43
N ILE A 103 3.54 -13.40 19.17
CA ILE A 103 3.28 -13.92 17.82
C ILE A 103 2.55 -12.91 16.90
N ALA A 104 2.02 -11.79 17.43
CA ALA A 104 1.44 -10.71 16.61
C ALA A 104 2.50 -10.03 15.73
N GLN A 105 3.74 -9.97 16.20
CA GLN A 105 4.85 -9.41 15.44
C GLN A 105 5.05 -10.20 14.14
N GLU A 106 5.12 -11.53 14.22
CA GLU A 106 5.27 -12.39 13.05
C GLU A 106 4.06 -12.30 12.11
N MET A 107 2.85 -12.20 12.65
CA MET A 107 1.64 -11.99 11.84
C MET A 107 1.69 -10.68 11.07
N ALA A 108 2.10 -9.59 11.73
CA ALA A 108 2.24 -8.29 11.09
C ALA A 108 3.31 -8.32 9.99
N GLU A 109 4.46 -8.93 10.25
CA GLU A 109 5.54 -9.00 9.27
C GLU A 109 5.17 -9.81 8.02
N VAL A 110 4.43 -10.93 8.20
CA VAL A 110 3.87 -11.70 7.08
C VAL A 110 2.83 -10.85 6.32
N PHE A 111 1.90 -10.24 7.06
CA PHE A 111 0.83 -9.43 6.47
C PHE A 111 1.37 -8.25 5.66
N LEU A 112 2.35 -7.52 6.16
CA LEU A 112 2.95 -6.36 5.50
C LEU A 112 3.59 -6.74 4.16
N ARG A 113 4.30 -7.89 4.10
CA ARG A 113 4.93 -8.37 2.86
C ARG A 113 3.90 -8.87 1.85
N ASP A 114 2.87 -9.57 2.30
CA ASP A 114 1.77 -9.99 1.43
C ASP A 114 0.98 -8.78 0.89
N ALA A 115 0.74 -7.78 1.74
CA ALA A 115 0.12 -6.52 1.35
C ALA A 115 0.96 -5.78 0.31
N MET A 116 2.27 -5.69 0.50
CA MET A 116 3.17 -5.04 -0.46
C MET A 116 3.19 -5.74 -1.82
N ARG A 117 3.19 -7.08 -1.86
CA ARG A 117 3.11 -7.85 -3.13
C ARG A 117 1.81 -7.59 -3.88
N ARG A 118 0.67 -7.57 -3.17
CA ARG A 118 -0.62 -7.24 -3.78
C ARG A 118 -0.62 -5.80 -4.30
N SER A 119 -0.08 -4.87 -3.52
CA SER A 119 0.02 -3.48 -3.92
C SER A 119 0.93 -3.28 -5.14
N GLU A 120 2.04 -4.02 -5.24
CA GLU A 120 2.90 -3.99 -6.44
C GLU A 120 2.14 -4.41 -7.70
N ALA A 121 1.40 -5.52 -7.63
CA ALA A 121 0.62 -6.01 -8.77
C ALA A 121 -0.39 -4.96 -9.25
N ILE A 122 -1.18 -4.39 -8.34
CA ILE A 122 -2.16 -3.35 -8.66
C ILE A 122 -1.47 -2.11 -9.26
N ALA A 123 -0.36 -1.67 -8.68
CA ALA A 123 0.35 -0.49 -9.18
C ALA A 123 0.97 -0.74 -10.56
N ARG A 124 1.44 -1.95 -10.84
CA ARG A 124 1.96 -2.33 -12.16
C ARG A 124 0.86 -2.28 -13.23
N ASP A 125 -0.35 -2.71 -12.91
CA ASP A 125 -1.50 -2.60 -13.81
C ASP A 125 -1.84 -1.13 -14.09
N ILE A 126 -1.80 -0.26 -13.06
CA ILE A 126 -2.02 1.19 -13.21
C ILE A 126 -0.94 1.82 -14.11
N VAL A 127 0.33 1.43 -13.95
CA VAL A 127 1.42 1.88 -14.84
C VAL A 127 1.13 1.50 -16.29
N GLY A 128 0.70 0.27 -16.54
CA GLY A 128 0.37 -0.20 -17.89
C GLY A 128 -0.79 0.55 -18.55
N VAL A 129 -1.71 1.10 -17.76
CA VAL A 129 -2.82 1.94 -18.27
C VAL A 129 -2.38 3.41 -18.44
N CYS A 130 -1.49 3.90 -17.59
CA CYS A 130 -1.18 5.33 -17.50
C CYS A 130 0.03 5.77 -18.32
N SER A 131 0.96 4.88 -18.64
CA SER A 131 2.27 5.23 -19.22
C SER A 131 2.62 4.33 -20.41
N ALA A 132 3.51 4.80 -21.30
CA ALA A 132 3.98 4.03 -22.46
C ALA A 132 5.43 4.41 -22.85
N GLY A 133 6.12 3.52 -23.55
CA GLY A 133 7.51 3.73 -24.00
C GLY A 133 8.46 4.02 -22.84
N ASP A 134 9.42 4.92 -23.05
CA ASP A 134 10.45 5.28 -22.06
C ASP A 134 9.86 5.77 -20.71
N GLU A 135 8.68 6.40 -20.74
CA GLU A 135 8.00 6.84 -19.51
C GLU A 135 7.54 5.63 -18.67
N MET A 136 7.04 4.59 -19.33
CA MET A 136 6.63 3.35 -18.64
C MET A 136 7.83 2.67 -18.00
N ASP A 137 8.98 2.62 -18.68
CA ASP A 137 10.19 2.01 -18.13
C ASP A 137 10.69 2.78 -16.89
N ALA A 138 10.66 4.11 -16.93
CA ALA A 138 11.01 4.95 -15.79
C ALA A 138 10.03 4.75 -14.60
N ASP A 139 8.73 4.69 -14.87
CA ASP A 139 7.70 4.45 -13.86
C ASP A 139 7.82 3.06 -13.23
N LEU A 140 8.13 2.03 -14.03
CA LEU A 140 8.38 0.67 -13.53
C LEU A 140 9.65 0.60 -12.66
N ALA A 141 10.70 1.32 -13.03
CA ALA A 141 11.92 1.41 -12.24
C ALA A 141 11.69 2.12 -10.89
N LEU A 142 10.86 3.16 -10.87
CA LEU A 142 10.48 3.84 -9.63
C LEU A 142 9.56 2.97 -8.77
N LEU A 143 8.58 2.27 -9.38
CA LEU A 143 7.72 1.30 -8.72
C LEU A 143 8.54 0.24 -7.98
N ALA A 144 9.54 -0.34 -8.66
CA ALA A 144 10.41 -1.37 -8.08
C ALA A 144 11.11 -0.88 -6.80
N GLN A 145 11.52 0.39 -6.73
CA GLN A 145 12.16 0.94 -5.54
C GLN A 145 11.19 1.09 -4.35
N PHE A 146 9.90 1.31 -4.59
CA PHE A 146 8.90 1.32 -3.50
C PHE A 146 8.63 -0.09 -2.99
N THR A 147 8.59 -1.07 -3.88
CA THR A 147 8.16 -2.44 -3.57
C THR A 147 9.32 -3.39 -3.30
N GLU A 148 10.56 -2.91 -3.31
CA GLU A 148 11.72 -3.70 -2.93
C GLU A 148 11.75 -3.96 -1.41
N PHE A 149 11.78 -5.24 -1.04
CA PHE A 149 11.94 -5.66 0.34
C PHE A 149 12.55 -7.05 0.44
N ARG A 150 13.19 -7.31 1.59
CA ARG A 150 13.80 -8.60 1.84
C ARG A 150 12.71 -9.67 2.04
N PRO A 151 12.74 -10.77 1.27
CA PRO A 151 11.82 -11.87 1.50
C PRO A 151 12.08 -12.48 2.88
N MET A 152 11.00 -12.94 3.52
CA MET A 152 11.08 -13.74 4.74
C MET A 152 10.66 -15.19 4.45
N ASN A 153 11.02 -16.12 5.33
CA ASN A 153 10.45 -17.45 5.33
C ASN A 153 9.02 -17.43 5.89
N ALA A 154 8.07 -16.94 5.07
CA ALA A 154 6.68 -16.81 5.45
C ALA A 154 6.01 -18.18 5.69
N VAL A 155 6.53 -19.27 5.11
CA VAL A 155 6.04 -20.63 5.38
C VAL A 155 6.33 -21.03 6.83
N ALA A 156 7.56 -20.84 7.30
CA ALA A 156 7.92 -21.12 8.68
C ALA A 156 7.16 -20.21 9.66
N ALA A 157 7.02 -18.91 9.35
CA ALA A 157 6.25 -17.98 10.17
C ALA A 157 4.78 -18.40 10.28
N ARG A 158 4.12 -18.73 9.16
CA ARG A 158 2.73 -19.21 9.16
C ARG A 158 2.55 -20.51 9.94
N ARG A 159 3.53 -21.43 9.92
CA ARG A 159 3.51 -22.63 10.76
C ARG A 159 3.57 -22.30 12.26
N ARG A 160 4.42 -21.36 12.68
CA ARG A 160 4.46 -20.90 14.09
C ARG A 160 3.17 -20.21 14.50
N ILE A 161 2.62 -19.35 13.64
CA ILE A 161 1.32 -18.69 13.87
C ILE A 161 0.22 -19.76 14.03
N ALA A 162 0.15 -20.73 13.12
CA ALA A 162 -0.83 -21.81 13.18
C ALA A 162 -0.70 -22.64 14.47
N ALA A 163 0.51 -23.02 14.88
CA ALA A 163 0.74 -23.76 16.13
C ALA A 163 0.21 -22.99 17.35
N ARG A 164 0.42 -21.67 17.41
CA ARG A 164 -0.11 -20.84 18.51
C ARG A 164 -1.63 -20.70 18.51
N LEU A 165 -2.25 -20.66 17.33
CA LEU A 165 -3.71 -20.65 17.21
C LEU A 165 -4.34 -21.98 17.62
N LEU A 166 -3.71 -23.09 17.23
CA LEU A 166 -4.16 -24.44 17.59
C LEU A 166 -4.06 -24.69 19.09
N ASP A 167 -2.97 -24.28 19.72
CA ASP A 167 -2.77 -24.37 21.18
C ASP A 167 -3.84 -23.56 21.94
N GLY A 168 -4.21 -22.38 21.43
CA GLY A 168 -5.25 -21.55 22.02
C GLY A 168 -6.70 -21.97 21.69
N GLY A 169 -6.91 -22.79 20.66
CA GLY A 169 -8.24 -23.20 20.17
C GLY A 169 -9.12 -22.06 19.64
N ARG A 170 -8.56 -20.85 19.43
CA ARG A 170 -9.28 -19.64 19.01
C ARG A 170 -8.34 -18.63 18.36
N TYR A 171 -8.91 -17.55 17.82
CA TYR A 171 -8.12 -16.37 17.50
C TYR A 171 -7.59 -15.73 18.80
N ILE A 172 -6.26 -15.66 18.94
CA ILE A 172 -5.57 -15.32 20.21
C ILE A 172 -5.24 -13.82 20.37
N PHE A 173 -5.86 -12.94 19.57
CA PHE A 173 -5.58 -11.50 19.55
C PHE A 173 -6.83 -10.62 19.65
#